data_AF-A0AA47EHM4-F1
#
_entry.id   AF-A0AA47EHM4-F1
#
_cell.length_a   1.000
_cell.length_b   1.000
_cell.length_c   1.000
_cell.angle_alpha   90.00
_cell.angle_beta   90.00
_cell.angle_gamma   90.00
#
_symmetry.space_group_name_H-M   'P 1'
#
loop_
_entity.id
_entity.type
_entity.pdbx_description
1 polymer ?
#
loop_
_entity_poly.entity_id
_entity_poly.type
_entity_poly.pdbx_seq_one_letter_code
_entity_poly.pdbx_strand_id
1 'polypeptide(L)'
;MNKLKGFLALILMLTMGSISGGAVELDKYSVPDFSIMIGTKLYTLDYANDQKKEMEITKAITENVGDIYIKTTGSEWTNNSSGKVVEVSIINKLEVKTFNGVDVVAPPTQGTEGSIVFKAVDVDTDLQLMDSVSRKGKVGSECVGYISVIEGYDFVLADTTFTGKFTNLDQIVTLKYRKKKIVVNNPPSTKITGLTAGLTFKQGERIYMLVEAVDEDKETTNVRVDVDGSQVGNSDARCYVLLNTETLGGHIVRINSRDKQGVEGEQQTLTYLVR
;
A
#
# COMPACT_ATOMS: atom_id res chain seq x y z
N MET A 1 32.15 11.49 40.17
CA MET A 1 30.85 10.79 40.29
C MET A 1 30.01 11.20 39.08
N ASN A 2 30.21 10.52 37.95
CA ASN A 2 29.65 10.90 36.65
C ASN A 2 28.41 10.08 36.30
N LYS A 3 27.45 10.78 35.72
CA LYS A 3 26.10 10.37 35.31
C LYS A 3 26.11 9.46 34.07
N LEU A 4 25.14 8.53 33.99
CA LEU A 4 24.40 8.15 32.77
C LEU A 4 23.14 7.37 33.22
N LYS A 5 21.93 7.95 33.25
CA LYS A 5 20.90 7.91 32.18
C LYS A 5 20.88 6.52 31.50
N GLY A 6 19.94 5.61 31.72
CA GLY A 6 18.49 5.73 31.83
C GLY A 6 17.87 5.22 30.53
N PHE A 7 17.13 4.12 30.57
CA PHE A 7 15.94 3.94 29.73
C PHE A 7 14.96 2.95 30.39
N LEU A 8 13.75 3.47 30.54
CA LEU A 8 12.53 2.83 30.98
C LEU A 8 12.03 1.92 29.84
N ALA A 9 11.68 0.67 30.14
CA ALA A 9 10.78 -0.11 29.29
C ALA A 9 9.77 -0.83 30.18
N LEU A 10 8.64 -0.15 30.34
CA LEU A 10 7.37 -0.66 30.81
C LEU A 10 7.01 -1.93 30.02
N ILE A 11 7.00 -3.11 30.66
CA ILE A 11 6.40 -4.32 30.07
C ILE A 11 5.46 -4.94 31.10
N LEU A 12 4.18 -4.68 30.84
CA LEU A 12 2.99 -5.45 31.20
C LEU A 12 3.14 -6.43 32.38
N MET A 13 2.64 -6.03 33.55
CA MET A 13 2.25 -6.96 34.60
C MET A 13 1.12 -7.86 34.07
N LEU A 14 1.40 -9.11 33.75
CA LEU A 14 0.39 -10.15 33.67
C LEU A 14 0.39 -10.89 35.01
N THR A 15 -0.54 -10.53 35.88
CA THR A 15 -0.92 -11.36 37.03
C THR A 15 -1.59 -12.62 36.47
N MET A 16 -0.82 -13.67 36.21
CA MET A 16 -1.40 -14.97 35.87
C MET A 16 -1.88 -15.65 37.14
N GLY A 17 -3.20 -15.58 37.35
CA GLY A 17 -3.90 -16.41 38.31
C GLY A 17 -3.74 -17.89 37.98
N SER A 18 -3.85 -18.73 39.00
CA SER A 18 -3.67 -20.18 38.95
C SER A 18 -4.46 -20.82 37.81
N ILE A 19 -3.77 -21.42 36.83
CA ILE A 19 -4.40 -22.19 35.75
C ILE A 19 -4.54 -23.64 36.25
N SER A 20 -5.78 -24.12 36.31
CA SER A 20 -6.12 -25.48 36.70
C SER A 20 -5.89 -26.47 35.55
N GLY A 21 -5.08 -27.50 35.81
CA GLY A 21 -5.39 -28.90 35.44
C GLY A 21 -5.49 -29.34 33.97
N GLY A 22 -4.98 -28.58 33.00
CA GLY A 22 -4.81 -29.03 31.62
C GLY A 22 -3.37 -28.86 31.18
N ALA A 23 -2.82 -29.82 30.41
CA ALA A 23 -1.50 -29.69 29.81
C ALA A 23 -1.48 -28.42 28.94
N VAL A 24 -0.67 -27.43 29.34
CA VAL A 24 -0.50 -26.20 28.57
C VAL A 24 0.43 -26.53 27.40
N GLU A 25 -0.13 -26.53 26.20
CA GLU A 25 0.60 -26.48 24.93
C GLU A 25 1.52 -25.25 24.92
N LEU A 26 2.81 -25.46 25.21
CA LEU A 26 3.86 -24.43 25.35
C LEU A 26 4.23 -23.78 24.01
N ASP A 27 3.78 -24.34 22.90
CA ASP A 27 3.96 -23.86 21.52
C ASP A 27 3.23 -22.54 21.22
N LYS A 28 2.34 -22.08 22.10
CA LYS A 28 1.63 -20.80 21.95
C LYS A 28 2.23 -19.62 22.72
N TYR A 29 3.27 -19.85 23.52
CA TYR A 29 3.89 -18.79 24.33
C TYR A 29 5.38 -18.66 24.03
N SER A 30 5.78 -17.52 23.46
CA SER A 30 7.20 -17.17 23.31
C SER A 30 7.78 -16.85 24.68
N VAL A 31 8.45 -17.84 25.29
CA VAL A 31 9.20 -17.65 26.54
C VAL A 31 10.47 -16.85 26.24
N PRO A 32 10.77 -15.75 26.94
CA PRO A 32 12.02 -15.01 26.72
C PRO A 32 13.26 -15.85 27.05
N ASP A 33 14.36 -15.63 26.35
CA ASP A 33 15.65 -16.21 26.72
C ASP A 33 16.03 -15.83 28.16
N PHE A 34 16.75 -16.72 28.84
CA PHE A 34 17.12 -16.62 30.26
C PHE A 34 15.95 -16.71 31.25
N SER A 35 14.80 -17.22 30.82
CA SER A 35 13.72 -17.58 31.74
C SER A 35 14.06 -18.86 32.52
N ILE A 36 13.66 -18.88 33.79
CA ILE A 36 13.86 -20.00 34.71
C ILE A 36 12.50 -20.63 35.02
N MET A 37 12.32 -21.91 34.71
CA MET A 37 11.15 -22.67 35.11
C MET A 37 11.45 -23.46 36.37
N ILE A 38 10.61 -23.35 37.39
CA ILE A 38 10.68 -24.12 38.63
C ILE A 38 9.32 -24.80 38.81
N GLY A 39 9.29 -26.13 38.65
CA GLY A 39 8.03 -26.88 38.56
C GLY A 39 7.16 -26.35 37.41
N THR A 40 5.96 -25.85 37.73
CA THR A 40 5.01 -25.28 36.76
C THR A 40 5.06 -23.76 36.63
N LYS A 41 5.99 -23.10 37.34
CA LYS A 41 6.10 -21.64 37.36
C LYS A 41 7.29 -21.16 36.55
N LEU A 42 7.11 -20.05 35.84
CA LEU A 42 8.12 -19.41 35.03
C LEU A 42 8.52 -18.06 35.64
N TYR A 43 9.83 -17.83 35.73
CA TYR A 43 10.44 -16.63 36.29
C TYR A 43 11.40 -16.01 35.28
N THR A 44 11.54 -14.68 35.31
CA THR A 44 12.68 -14.04 34.65
C THR A 44 13.93 -14.23 35.49
N LEU A 45 15.11 -14.16 34.86
CA LEU A 45 16.39 -14.21 35.57
C LEU A 45 16.49 -13.13 36.66
N ASP A 46 16.06 -11.90 36.36
CA ASP A 46 16.08 -10.79 37.31
C ASP A 46 15.15 -11.03 38.51
N TYR A 47 13.97 -11.61 38.29
CA TYR A 47 13.02 -11.90 39.37
C TYR A 47 13.55 -13.00 40.30
N ALA A 48 14.14 -14.05 39.73
CA ALA A 48 14.73 -15.14 40.49
C ALA A 48 15.97 -14.71 41.30
N ASN A 49 16.67 -13.65 40.87
CA ASN A 49 17.87 -13.13 41.53
C ASN A 49 17.61 -11.96 42.50
N ASP A 50 16.37 -11.47 42.62
CA ASP A 50 16.03 -10.40 43.58
C ASP A 50 15.99 -10.95 45.01
N GLN A 51 16.88 -10.45 45.89
CA GLN A 51 16.90 -10.82 47.31
C GLN A 51 15.56 -10.63 48.02
N LYS A 52 14.72 -9.67 47.58
CA LYS A 52 13.38 -9.46 48.16
C LYS A 52 12.42 -10.61 47.84
N LYS A 53 12.75 -11.47 46.88
CA LYS A 53 11.96 -12.62 46.40
C LYS A 53 12.51 -13.96 46.88
N GLU A 54 13.57 -13.96 47.68
CA GLU A 54 14.26 -15.15 48.17
C GLU A 54 13.31 -16.18 48.82
N MET A 55 12.37 -15.73 49.68
CA MET A 55 11.40 -16.63 50.32
C MET A 55 10.46 -17.31 49.31
N GLU A 56 10.05 -16.60 48.27
CA GLU A 56 9.13 -17.10 47.24
C GLU A 56 9.84 -18.12 46.34
N ILE A 57 11.08 -17.81 45.93
CA ILE A 57 11.90 -18.70 45.09
C ILE A 57 12.33 -19.95 45.88
N THR A 58 12.75 -19.80 47.13
CA THR A 58 13.09 -20.92 48.01
C THR A 58 11.91 -21.85 48.18
N LYS A 59 10.71 -21.29 48.44
CA LYS A 59 9.47 -22.08 48.53
C LYS A 59 9.21 -22.85 47.24
N ALA A 60 9.28 -22.19 46.08
CA ALA A 60 9.07 -22.81 44.78
C ALA A 60 10.04 -23.98 44.52
N ILE A 61 11.32 -23.82 44.89
CA ILE A 61 12.35 -24.88 44.77
C ILE A 61 12.04 -26.05 45.72
N THR A 62 11.71 -25.76 46.98
CA THR A 62 11.46 -26.80 48.00
C THR A 62 10.17 -27.59 47.73
N GLU A 63 9.16 -26.96 47.13
CA GLU A 63 7.90 -27.61 46.76
C GLU A 63 8.00 -28.40 45.45
N ASN A 64 8.99 -28.12 44.59
CA ASN A 64 9.15 -28.73 43.26
C ASN A 64 10.56 -29.33 43.10
N VAL A 65 10.82 -30.39 43.86
CA VAL A 65 12.12 -31.07 43.91
C VAL A 65 12.54 -31.57 42.53
N GLY A 66 13.64 -31.02 41.99
CA GLY A 66 14.29 -31.52 40.79
C GLY A 66 13.84 -30.90 39.46
N ASP A 67 12.83 -30.03 39.42
CA ASP A 67 12.30 -29.48 38.16
C ASP A 67 12.75 -28.04 37.92
N ILE A 68 14.07 -27.80 37.80
CA ILE A 68 14.62 -26.50 37.41
C ILE A 68 15.12 -26.56 35.97
N TYR A 69 14.57 -25.70 35.12
CA TYR A 69 14.97 -25.57 33.71
C TYR A 69 15.36 -24.13 33.41
N ILE A 70 16.46 -23.92 32.70
CA ILE A 70 16.90 -22.59 32.24
C ILE A 70 16.80 -22.54 30.72
N LYS A 71 16.06 -21.56 30.20
CA LYS A 71 16.01 -21.26 28.77
C LYS A 71 17.26 -20.46 28.40
N THR A 72 18.09 -20.98 27.52
CA THR A 72 19.28 -20.26 27.03
C THR A 72 18.99 -19.56 25.70
N THR A 73 19.93 -18.78 25.15
CA THR A 73 19.76 -18.15 23.83
C THR A 73 19.73 -19.22 22.75
N GLY A 74 18.54 -19.52 22.23
CA GLY A 74 18.27 -20.67 21.36
C GLY A 74 17.10 -21.50 21.86
N SER A 75 16.63 -22.46 21.06
CA SER A 75 15.43 -23.26 21.35
C SER A 75 15.61 -24.31 22.46
N GLU A 76 16.68 -24.25 23.27
CA GLU A 76 17.08 -25.31 24.18
C GLU A 76 16.92 -24.93 25.67
N TRP A 77 16.35 -25.87 26.43
CA TRP A 77 16.21 -25.83 27.88
C TRP A 77 17.27 -26.72 28.53
N THR A 78 18.02 -26.19 29.50
CA THR A 78 18.98 -26.99 30.28
C THR A 78 18.31 -27.51 31.55
N ASN A 79 18.27 -28.83 31.74
CA ASN A 79 17.77 -29.46 32.97
C ASN A 79 18.84 -29.38 34.08
N ASN A 80 18.51 -28.77 35.22
CA ASN A 80 19.37 -28.66 36.39
C ASN A 80 18.76 -29.36 37.63
N SER A 81 18.25 -30.57 37.45
CA SER A 81 17.57 -31.38 38.47
C SER A 81 18.45 -31.79 39.66
N SER A 82 19.77 -31.60 39.60
CA SER A 82 20.71 -31.93 40.69
C SER A 82 21.16 -30.74 41.55
N GLY A 83 20.76 -29.51 41.20
CA GLY A 83 21.12 -28.31 41.95
C GLY A 83 22.62 -28.02 42.05
N LYS A 84 23.46 -28.66 41.21
CA LYS A 84 24.90 -28.38 41.15
C LYS A 84 25.19 -27.23 40.18
N VAL A 85 26.23 -26.46 40.49
CA VAL A 85 26.75 -25.41 39.60
C VAL A 85 27.16 -26.03 38.26
N VAL A 86 26.58 -25.55 37.16
CA VAL A 86 26.90 -26.02 35.80
C VAL A 86 28.09 -25.23 35.26
N GLU A 87 29.20 -25.90 34.94
CA GLU A 87 30.35 -25.27 34.29
C GLU A 87 30.11 -25.08 32.78
N VAL A 88 30.48 -23.88 32.27
CA VAL A 88 30.29 -23.45 30.87
C VAL A 88 30.92 -24.40 29.84
N SER A 89 31.96 -25.15 30.21
CA SER A 89 32.73 -26.03 29.32
C SER A 89 31.98 -27.31 28.90
N ILE A 90 30.94 -27.72 29.63
CA ILE A 90 30.14 -28.93 29.37
C ILE A 90 29.07 -28.68 28.30
N ILE A 91 28.63 -27.43 28.14
CA ILE A 91 27.56 -26.99 27.23
C ILE A 91 27.90 -27.30 25.76
N ASN A 92 29.18 -27.29 25.38
CA ASN A 92 29.61 -27.33 23.99
C ASN A 92 29.84 -28.74 23.39
N LYS A 93 29.52 -29.84 24.09
CA LYS A 93 29.91 -31.20 23.64
C LYS A 93 28.86 -32.31 23.79
N LEU A 94 27.60 -31.99 24.07
CA LEU A 94 26.56 -33.01 24.23
C LEU A 94 25.81 -33.27 22.91
N GLU A 95 25.98 -34.47 22.35
CA GLU A 95 25.05 -35.03 21.36
C GLU A 95 24.07 -35.97 22.06
N VAL A 96 22.79 -35.58 22.13
CA VAL A 96 21.72 -36.40 22.70
C VAL A 96 21.07 -37.24 21.59
N LYS A 97 21.08 -38.57 21.75
CA LYS A 97 20.57 -39.51 20.73
C LYS A 97 19.18 -40.08 21.06
N THR A 98 18.72 -39.99 22.31
CA THR A 98 17.42 -40.54 22.77
C THR A 98 16.76 -39.66 23.85
N PHE A 99 15.42 -39.61 23.90
CA PHE A 99 14.61 -38.94 24.91
C PHE A 99 13.51 -39.90 25.40
N ASN A 100 13.43 -40.17 26.71
CA ASN A 100 12.47 -41.13 27.31
C ASN A 100 12.43 -42.53 26.65
N GLY A 101 13.59 -43.06 26.24
CA GLY A 101 13.68 -44.39 25.61
C GLY A 101 13.19 -44.46 24.17
N VAL A 102 12.92 -43.30 23.56
CA VAL A 102 12.58 -43.13 22.14
C VAL A 102 13.77 -42.48 21.44
N ASP A 103 14.14 -42.99 20.26
CA ASP A 103 15.13 -42.32 19.41
C ASP A 103 14.66 -40.88 19.15
N VAL A 104 15.57 -39.92 19.29
CA VAL A 104 15.30 -38.57 18.80
C VAL A 104 15.28 -38.66 17.29
N VAL A 105 14.11 -38.97 16.74
CA VAL A 105 13.84 -38.70 15.33
C VAL A 105 14.00 -37.20 15.20
N ALA A 106 14.92 -36.79 14.32
CA ALA A 106 15.23 -35.38 14.10
C ALA A 106 13.92 -34.55 14.07
N PRO A 107 13.89 -33.38 14.74
CA PRO A 107 12.70 -32.54 14.71
C PRO A 107 12.25 -32.38 13.25
N PRO A 108 10.92 -32.29 12.97
CA PRO A 108 10.49 -31.94 11.63
C PRO A 108 11.25 -30.67 11.27
N THR A 109 12.07 -30.75 10.22
CA THR A 109 12.97 -29.68 9.76
C THR A 109 12.32 -28.35 10.02
N GLN A 110 12.87 -27.57 10.96
CA GLN A 110 12.49 -26.18 11.20
C GLN A 110 12.36 -25.56 9.83
N GLY A 111 11.14 -25.21 9.41
CA GLY A 111 10.84 -24.96 8.00
C GLY A 111 11.92 -24.07 7.42
N THR A 112 12.82 -24.63 6.62
CA THR A 112 14.00 -23.89 6.16
C THR A 112 13.56 -22.75 5.24
N GLU A 113 12.29 -22.76 4.82
CA GLU A 113 11.67 -21.86 3.89
C GLU A 113 10.54 -21.05 4.55
N GLY A 114 10.53 -19.75 4.30
CA GLY A 114 9.41 -18.86 4.55
C GLY A 114 8.65 -18.53 3.27
N SER A 115 7.40 -18.07 3.40
CA SER A 115 6.55 -17.64 2.27
C SER A 115 6.21 -16.16 2.38
N ILE A 116 6.24 -15.46 1.24
CA ILE A 116 5.75 -14.09 1.11
C ILE A 116 4.71 -14.06 -0.01
N VAL A 117 3.53 -13.55 0.31
CA VAL A 117 2.42 -13.40 -0.63
C VAL A 117 2.25 -11.92 -0.97
N PHE A 118 2.38 -11.57 -2.25
CA PHE A 118 2.12 -10.23 -2.76
C PHE A 118 0.67 -10.12 -3.23
N LYS A 119 -0.06 -9.15 -2.69
CA LYS A 119 -1.44 -8.83 -3.07
C LYS A 119 -1.50 -7.46 -3.71
N ALA A 120 -2.06 -7.35 -4.91
CA ALA A 120 -2.32 -6.06 -5.53
C ALA A 120 -3.78 -5.67 -5.35
N VAL A 121 -4.01 -4.50 -4.75
CA VAL A 121 -5.36 -3.99 -4.47
C VAL A 121 -5.51 -2.56 -4.96
N ASP A 122 -6.73 -2.21 -5.34
CA ASP A 122 -7.13 -0.82 -5.54
C ASP A 122 -7.16 -0.08 -4.19
N VAL A 123 -6.54 1.09 -4.11
CA VAL A 123 -6.38 1.87 -2.87
C VAL A 123 -7.68 2.47 -2.35
N ASP A 124 -8.67 2.66 -3.23
CA ASP A 124 -9.93 3.33 -2.91
C ASP A 124 -11.03 2.32 -2.55
N THR A 125 -10.96 1.09 -3.07
CA THR A 125 -12.00 0.06 -2.95
C THR A 125 -11.54 -1.25 -2.30
N ASP A 126 -10.23 -1.42 -2.08
CA ASP A 126 -9.58 -2.66 -1.63
C ASP A 126 -9.83 -3.89 -2.52
N LEU A 127 -10.33 -3.66 -3.75
CA LEU A 127 -10.56 -4.72 -4.73
C LEU A 127 -9.23 -5.35 -5.16
N GLN A 128 -9.14 -6.67 -5.09
CA GLN A 128 -7.98 -7.40 -5.61
C GLN A 128 -7.95 -7.32 -7.14
N LEU A 129 -6.84 -6.81 -7.68
CA LEU A 129 -6.70 -6.48 -9.11
C LEU A 129 -6.15 -7.62 -9.95
N MET A 130 -5.43 -8.55 -9.32
CA MET A 130 -4.84 -9.73 -9.97
C MET A 130 -4.63 -10.85 -8.95
N ASP A 131 -4.36 -12.06 -9.43
CA ASP A 131 -4.00 -13.19 -8.58
C ASP A 131 -2.80 -12.86 -7.69
N SER A 132 -2.83 -13.38 -6.46
CA SER A 132 -1.74 -13.17 -5.52
C SER A 132 -0.51 -13.96 -5.97
N VAL A 133 0.68 -13.35 -5.83
CA VAL A 133 1.94 -14.01 -6.17
C VAL A 133 2.62 -14.48 -4.90
N SER A 134 2.86 -15.79 -4.78
CA SER A 134 3.62 -16.37 -3.66
C SER A 134 5.07 -16.60 -4.06
N ARG A 135 5.99 -16.19 -3.19
CA ARG A 135 7.41 -16.54 -3.27
C ARG A 135 7.79 -17.32 -2.03
N LYS A 136 8.58 -18.37 -2.21
CA LYS A 136 9.19 -19.13 -1.13
C LYS A 136 10.70 -18.99 -1.19
N GLY A 137 11.33 -18.99 -0.04
CA GLY A 137 12.78 -18.90 0.03
C GLY A 137 13.29 -19.16 1.44
N LYS A 138 14.59 -19.43 1.55
CA LYS A 138 15.17 -19.80 2.83
C LYS A 138 15.02 -18.66 3.85
N VAL A 139 14.59 -18.98 5.08
CA VAL A 139 14.45 -17.99 6.16
C VAL A 139 15.75 -17.19 6.33
N GLY A 140 15.61 -15.86 6.46
CA GLY A 140 16.72 -14.90 6.55
C GLY A 140 17.31 -14.47 5.20
N SER A 141 17.00 -15.18 4.11
CA SER A 141 17.43 -14.79 2.76
C SER A 141 16.61 -13.62 2.24
N GLU A 142 17.19 -12.87 1.31
CA GLU A 142 16.55 -11.73 0.69
C GLU A 142 15.43 -12.16 -0.26
N CYS A 143 14.34 -11.40 -0.25
CA CYS A 143 13.28 -11.45 -1.23
C CYS A 143 13.28 -10.14 -2.00
N VAL A 144 13.51 -10.21 -3.31
CA VAL A 144 13.33 -9.04 -4.18
C VAL A 144 11.83 -8.71 -4.21
N GLY A 145 11.46 -7.44 -4.07
CA GLY A 145 10.07 -7.01 -4.20
C GLY A 145 9.47 -7.34 -5.58
N TYR A 146 8.15 -7.29 -5.67
CA TYR A 146 7.42 -7.51 -6.92
C TYR A 146 6.47 -6.33 -7.14
N ILE A 147 6.54 -5.73 -8.33
CA ILE A 147 5.56 -4.73 -8.80
C ILE A 147 5.21 -5.14 -10.23
N SER A 148 3.92 -5.16 -10.55
CA SER A 148 3.42 -5.44 -11.89
C SER A 148 2.83 -4.18 -12.49
N VAL A 149 3.01 -4.05 -13.81
CA VAL A 149 2.20 -3.11 -14.58
C VAL A 149 0.80 -3.70 -14.69
N ILE A 150 -0.19 -2.97 -14.17
CA ILE A 150 -1.60 -3.33 -14.29
C ILE A 150 -2.24 -2.31 -15.24
N GLU A 151 -2.82 -2.78 -16.34
CA GLU A 151 -3.46 -1.92 -17.33
C GLU A 151 -4.58 -1.09 -16.67
N GLY A 152 -4.59 0.22 -16.92
CA GLY A 152 -5.58 1.13 -16.33
C GLY A 152 -5.32 1.52 -14.87
N TYR A 153 -4.17 1.18 -14.28
CA TYR A 153 -3.80 1.55 -12.90
C TYR A 153 -2.40 2.16 -12.83
N ASP A 154 -2.18 3.02 -11.83
CA ASP A 154 -0.87 3.52 -11.42
C ASP A 154 -0.49 2.94 -10.05
N PHE A 155 0.78 2.54 -9.90
CA PHE A 155 1.31 2.10 -8.61
C PHE A 155 1.41 3.29 -7.65
N VAL A 156 0.93 3.11 -6.42
CA VAL A 156 0.96 4.15 -5.37
C VAL A 156 2.05 3.85 -4.36
N LEU A 157 1.93 2.72 -3.65
CA LEU A 157 2.90 2.32 -2.63
C LEU A 157 2.78 0.82 -2.30
N ALA A 158 3.83 0.27 -1.70
CA ALA A 158 3.80 -1.04 -1.06
C ALA A 158 3.75 -0.88 0.47
N ASP A 159 3.20 -1.88 1.17
CA ASP A 159 3.22 -1.93 2.63
C ASP A 159 4.65 -1.73 3.17
N THR A 160 4.79 -0.83 4.13
CA THR A 160 6.08 -0.45 4.73
C THR A 160 6.64 -1.50 5.68
N THR A 161 5.88 -2.55 5.98
CA THR A 161 6.27 -3.67 6.83
C THR A 161 7.17 -4.68 6.11
N PHE A 162 7.31 -4.58 4.78
CA PHE A 162 8.17 -5.46 4.01
C PHE A 162 9.66 -5.17 4.29
N THR A 163 10.32 -6.10 4.97
CA THR A 163 11.74 -5.98 5.35
C THR A 163 12.71 -6.49 4.27
N GLY A 164 12.17 -7.01 3.15
CA GLY A 164 12.98 -7.61 2.09
C GLY A 164 13.56 -8.98 2.43
N LYS A 165 13.09 -9.66 3.49
CA LYS A 165 13.60 -10.99 3.90
C LYS A 165 12.50 -11.98 4.24
N PHE A 166 12.76 -13.26 3.97
CA PHE A 166 11.89 -14.36 4.39
C PHE A 166 11.98 -14.57 5.91
N THR A 167 10.83 -14.75 6.56
CA THR A 167 10.73 -15.07 8.00
C THR A 167 10.19 -16.48 8.20
N ASN A 168 10.24 -16.97 9.44
CA ASN A 168 9.58 -18.21 9.85
C ASN A 168 8.05 -18.10 9.93
N LEU A 169 7.50 -16.89 9.79
CA LEU A 169 6.07 -16.64 9.62
C LEU A 169 5.77 -16.24 8.18
N ASP A 170 4.62 -16.66 7.68
CA ASP A 170 4.11 -16.22 6.38
C ASP A 170 3.83 -14.72 6.42
N GLN A 171 4.32 -14.01 5.41
CA GLN A 171 4.13 -12.57 5.26
C GLN A 171 3.15 -12.28 4.12
N ILE A 172 2.38 -11.22 4.28
CA ILE A 172 1.55 -10.66 3.22
C ILE A 172 2.03 -9.22 2.98
N VAL A 173 2.36 -8.92 1.73
CA VAL A 173 2.74 -7.58 1.28
C VAL A 173 1.64 -7.06 0.36
N THR A 174 0.98 -5.99 0.76
CA THR A 174 -0.03 -5.32 -0.07
C THR A 174 0.61 -4.25 -0.93
N LEU A 175 0.35 -4.31 -2.22
CA LEU A 175 0.73 -3.35 -3.24
C LEU A 175 -0.53 -2.55 -3.58
N LYS A 176 -0.52 -1.26 -3.28
CA LYS A 176 -1.64 -0.36 -3.51
C LYS A 176 -1.50 0.33 -4.86
N TYR A 177 -2.55 0.23 -5.66
CA TYR A 177 -2.66 0.86 -6.97
C TYR A 177 -3.87 1.80 -6.98
N ARG A 178 -3.85 2.81 -7.84
CA ARG A 178 -4.99 3.70 -8.07
C ARG A 178 -5.44 3.58 -9.51
N LYS A 179 -6.75 3.41 -9.72
CA LYS A 179 -7.32 3.39 -11.06
C LYS A 179 -7.04 4.71 -11.78
N LYS A 180 -6.52 4.61 -13.01
CA LYS A 180 -6.33 5.77 -13.88
C LYS A 180 -7.68 6.40 -14.16
N LYS A 181 -7.76 7.70 -13.96
CA LYS A 181 -8.91 8.47 -14.40
C LYS A 181 -8.82 8.62 -15.92
N ILE A 182 -9.64 7.86 -16.64
CA ILE A 182 -9.86 8.09 -18.06
C ILE A 182 -10.73 9.33 -18.17
N VAL A 183 -10.17 10.42 -18.70
CA VAL A 183 -10.97 11.56 -19.14
C VAL A 183 -11.40 11.24 -20.56
N VAL A 184 -12.71 11.01 -20.75
CA VAL A 184 -13.27 10.91 -22.09
C VAL A 184 -13.22 12.30 -22.69
N ASN A 185 -12.53 12.41 -23.82
CA ASN A 185 -12.39 13.64 -24.55
C ASN A 185 -13.71 13.96 -25.26
N ASN A 186 -14.36 15.05 -24.87
CA ASN A 186 -15.66 15.43 -25.41
C ASN A 186 -15.47 16.43 -26.56
N PRO A 187 -16.29 16.38 -27.62
CA PRO A 187 -16.20 17.36 -28.68
C PRO A 187 -16.53 18.77 -28.17
N PRO A 188 -15.85 19.81 -28.65
CA PRO A 188 -16.13 21.18 -28.24
C PRO A 188 -17.46 21.69 -28.82
N SER A 189 -18.11 22.61 -28.12
CA SER A 189 -19.28 23.36 -28.60
C SER A 189 -18.92 24.79 -29.01
N THR A 190 -19.79 25.47 -29.75
CA THR A 190 -19.59 26.88 -30.13
C THR A 190 -20.72 27.77 -29.64
N LYS A 191 -20.37 28.91 -29.06
CA LYS A 191 -21.28 29.99 -28.69
C LYS A 191 -21.09 31.17 -29.65
N ILE A 192 -22.20 31.67 -30.17
CA ILE A 192 -22.22 32.72 -31.19
C ILE A 192 -22.96 33.93 -30.63
N THR A 193 -22.34 35.10 -30.73
CA THR A 193 -22.93 36.38 -30.29
C THR A 193 -22.86 37.39 -31.44
N GLY A 194 -23.94 38.14 -31.64
CA GLY A 194 -24.03 39.18 -32.69
C GLY A 194 -24.58 38.70 -34.03
N LEU A 195 -24.83 37.39 -34.19
CA LEU A 195 -25.52 36.83 -35.35
C LEU A 195 -26.52 35.77 -34.91
N THR A 196 -27.73 35.82 -35.49
CA THR A 196 -28.74 34.76 -35.41
C THR A 196 -29.17 34.45 -36.85
N ALA A 197 -29.61 33.22 -37.11
CA ALA A 197 -30.04 32.83 -38.45
C ALA A 197 -31.17 33.74 -38.97
N GLY A 198 -31.05 34.19 -40.22
CA GLY A 198 -32.08 34.96 -40.91
C GLY A 198 -32.06 36.48 -40.65
N LEU A 199 -31.04 37.01 -39.98
CA LEU A 199 -30.88 38.46 -39.85
C LEU A 199 -30.67 39.13 -41.22
N THR A 200 -31.09 40.39 -41.31
CA THR A 200 -30.91 41.22 -42.50
C THR A 200 -30.15 42.49 -42.14
N PHE A 201 -29.12 42.81 -42.93
CA PHE A 201 -28.29 44.00 -42.78
C PHE A 201 -28.38 44.89 -44.02
N LYS A 202 -28.02 46.17 -43.87
CA LYS A 202 -27.87 47.06 -45.03
C LYS A 202 -26.51 46.91 -45.66
N GLN A 203 -26.43 47.12 -46.96
CA GLN A 203 -25.16 47.15 -47.67
C GLN A 203 -24.17 48.15 -47.04
N GLY A 204 -22.94 47.72 -46.80
CA GLY A 204 -21.85 48.52 -46.22
C GLY A 204 -21.86 48.64 -44.68
N GLU A 205 -22.80 48.00 -43.97
CA GLU A 205 -22.81 48.03 -42.50
C GLU A 205 -21.67 47.20 -41.90
N ARG A 206 -20.92 47.76 -40.95
CA ARG A 206 -19.85 47.02 -40.26
C ARG A 206 -20.44 46.17 -39.13
N ILE A 207 -20.74 44.92 -39.43
CA ILE A 207 -21.31 43.96 -38.47
C ILE A 207 -20.23 42.97 -38.01
N TYR A 208 -20.07 42.86 -36.69
CA TYR A 208 -19.14 41.91 -36.08
C TYR A 208 -19.89 40.78 -35.39
N MET A 209 -19.35 39.58 -35.51
CA MET A 209 -19.79 38.39 -34.80
C MET A 209 -18.66 37.93 -33.88
N LEU A 210 -18.99 37.60 -32.63
CA LEU A 210 -18.10 36.89 -31.73
C LEU A 210 -18.43 35.40 -31.77
N VAL A 211 -17.41 34.59 -32.00
CA VAL A 211 -17.50 33.13 -31.88
C VAL A 211 -16.56 32.66 -30.78
N GLU A 212 -17.07 31.86 -29.87
CA GLU A 212 -16.34 31.27 -28.76
C GLU A 212 -16.51 29.74 -28.82
N ALA A 213 -15.41 29.00 -28.85
CA ALA A 213 -15.43 27.56 -28.63
C ALA A 213 -15.35 27.28 -27.13
N VAL A 214 -16.15 26.32 -26.67
CA VAL A 214 -16.27 25.92 -25.26
C VAL A 214 -16.08 24.42 -25.18
N ASP A 215 -15.13 24.01 -24.36
CA ASP A 215 -14.84 22.61 -24.09
C ASP A 215 -14.97 22.32 -22.59
N GLU A 216 -15.70 21.26 -22.25
CA GLU A 216 -16.00 20.90 -20.86
C GLU A 216 -14.79 20.26 -20.17
N ASP A 217 -13.96 19.54 -20.91
CA ASP A 217 -12.75 18.90 -20.38
C ASP A 217 -11.54 19.85 -20.31
N LYS A 218 -11.68 21.06 -20.89
CA LYS A 218 -10.72 22.17 -20.88
C LYS A 218 -9.45 21.90 -21.66
N GLU A 219 -9.48 20.97 -22.59
CA GLU A 219 -8.45 20.86 -23.61
C GLU A 219 -8.60 22.04 -24.58
N THR A 220 -7.52 22.79 -24.82
CA THR A 220 -7.60 24.08 -25.55
C THR A 220 -8.19 23.90 -26.97
N THR A 221 -9.12 24.78 -27.34
CA THR A 221 -10.01 24.55 -28.48
C THR A 221 -9.78 25.54 -29.63
N ASN A 222 -9.51 25.08 -30.84
CA ASN A 222 -9.48 25.93 -32.03
C ASN A 222 -10.91 26.24 -32.52
N VAL A 223 -11.11 27.46 -33.02
CA VAL A 223 -12.30 27.85 -33.79
C VAL A 223 -11.90 28.40 -35.14
N ARG A 224 -12.55 27.90 -36.19
CA ARG A 224 -12.44 28.36 -37.57
C ARG A 224 -13.79 28.87 -38.06
N VAL A 225 -13.76 30.03 -38.72
CA VAL A 225 -14.95 30.66 -39.29
C VAL A 225 -14.70 30.97 -40.77
N ASP A 226 -15.60 30.48 -41.62
CA ASP A 226 -15.62 30.78 -43.04
C ASP A 226 -16.91 31.56 -43.39
N VAL A 227 -16.79 32.64 -44.16
CA VAL A 227 -17.90 33.42 -44.71
C VAL A 227 -17.85 33.29 -46.23
N ASP A 228 -18.93 32.80 -46.83
CA ASP A 228 -19.04 32.51 -48.27
C ASP A 228 -17.91 31.63 -48.82
N GLY A 229 -17.38 30.75 -47.98
CA GLY A 229 -16.28 29.85 -48.31
C GLY A 229 -14.88 30.45 -48.14
N SER A 230 -14.76 31.71 -47.73
CA SER A 230 -13.48 32.34 -47.38
C SER A 230 -13.25 32.29 -45.88
N GLN A 231 -12.06 31.85 -45.45
CA GLN A 231 -11.70 31.83 -44.02
C GLN A 231 -11.47 33.25 -43.51
N VAL A 232 -12.26 33.66 -42.54
CA VAL A 232 -12.24 35.01 -41.94
C VAL A 232 -11.88 34.99 -40.45
N GLY A 233 -11.84 33.82 -39.83
CA GLY A 233 -11.39 33.64 -38.45
C GLY A 233 -10.70 32.29 -38.22
N ASN A 234 -9.61 32.29 -37.46
CA ASN A 234 -8.91 31.10 -36.97
C ASN A 234 -8.19 31.46 -35.67
N SER A 235 -8.55 30.82 -34.55
CA SER A 235 -8.00 31.18 -33.23
C SER A 235 -8.16 30.06 -32.20
N ASP A 236 -7.38 30.10 -31.11
CA ASP A 236 -7.30 29.04 -30.07
C ASP A 236 -8.41 29.06 -29.02
N ALA A 237 -9.49 29.83 -29.21
CA ALA A 237 -10.72 29.73 -28.41
C ALA A 237 -11.81 30.67 -28.91
N ARG A 238 -11.43 31.85 -29.40
CA ARG A 238 -12.38 32.91 -29.72
C ARG A 238 -11.87 33.85 -30.80
N CYS A 239 -12.76 34.21 -31.71
CA CYS A 239 -12.47 35.21 -32.73
C CYS A 239 -13.64 36.17 -32.91
N TYR A 240 -13.29 37.44 -33.18
CA TYR A 240 -14.21 38.43 -33.71
C TYR A 240 -14.09 38.43 -35.22
N VAL A 241 -15.20 38.26 -35.90
CA VAL A 241 -15.28 38.16 -37.36
C VAL A 241 -16.12 39.31 -37.88
N LEU A 242 -15.60 40.03 -38.86
CA LEU A 242 -16.37 41.00 -39.64
C LEU A 242 -17.17 40.24 -40.70
N LEU A 243 -18.49 40.44 -40.73
CA LEU A 243 -19.36 39.86 -41.76
C LEU A 243 -19.19 40.60 -43.09
N ASN A 244 -19.43 39.89 -44.19
CA ASN A 244 -19.44 40.47 -45.52
C ASN A 244 -20.80 41.14 -45.80
N THR A 245 -20.84 42.46 -45.68
CA THR A 245 -22.02 43.27 -46.00
C THR A 245 -21.82 44.15 -47.23
N GLU A 246 -20.71 43.98 -47.95
CA GLU A 246 -20.39 44.80 -49.13
C GLU A 246 -21.13 44.31 -50.38
N THR A 247 -21.48 43.02 -50.41
CA THR A 247 -22.21 42.38 -51.50
C THR A 247 -23.67 42.16 -51.10
N LEU A 248 -24.60 42.47 -52.01
CA LEU A 248 -26.03 42.19 -51.84
C LEU A 248 -26.31 40.70 -51.95
N GLY A 249 -27.34 40.22 -51.24
CA GLY A 249 -27.82 38.85 -51.33
C GLY A 249 -27.61 38.03 -50.07
N GLY A 250 -27.83 36.72 -50.19
CA GLY A 250 -27.71 35.78 -49.09
C GLY A 250 -26.26 35.35 -48.86
N HIS A 251 -25.86 35.33 -47.61
CA HIS A 251 -24.54 34.96 -47.16
C HIS A 251 -24.58 33.76 -46.22
N ILE A 252 -23.54 32.94 -46.24
CA ILE A 252 -23.42 31.74 -45.42
C ILE A 252 -22.19 31.85 -44.53
N VAL A 253 -22.38 31.59 -43.25
CA VAL A 253 -21.31 31.48 -42.25
C VAL A 253 -21.21 30.02 -41.83
N ARG A 254 -20.02 29.43 -41.93
CA ARG A 254 -19.72 28.10 -41.40
C ARG A 254 -18.71 28.22 -40.27
N ILE A 255 -18.97 27.51 -39.18
CA ILE A 255 -18.14 27.54 -37.98
C ILE A 255 -17.82 26.11 -37.59
N ASN A 256 -16.53 25.85 -37.42
CA ASN A 256 -16.01 24.58 -36.94
C ASN A 256 -15.19 24.83 -35.67
N SER A 257 -15.34 23.95 -34.68
CA SER A 257 -14.49 23.88 -33.50
C SER A 257 -13.76 22.55 -33.47
N ARG A 258 -12.55 22.54 -32.91
CA ARG A 258 -11.75 21.33 -32.72
C ARG A 258 -10.93 21.45 -31.46
N ASP A 259 -10.86 20.40 -30.65
CA ASP A 259 -9.97 20.35 -29.49
C ASP A 259 -8.51 20.03 -29.87
N LYS A 260 -7.65 19.89 -28.86
CA LYS A 260 -6.23 19.57 -29.03
C LYS A 260 -5.96 18.11 -29.44
N GLN A 261 -6.88 17.22 -29.13
CA GLN A 261 -6.85 15.79 -29.40
C GLN A 261 -7.33 15.49 -30.82
N GLY A 262 -7.90 16.50 -31.48
CA GLY A 262 -8.34 16.48 -32.86
C GLY A 262 -9.81 16.14 -33.04
N VAL A 263 -10.61 16.03 -31.98
CA VAL A 263 -12.05 15.78 -32.09
C VAL A 263 -12.75 17.08 -32.49
N GLU A 264 -13.67 16.96 -33.45
CA GLU A 264 -14.42 18.08 -34.01
C GLU A 264 -15.75 18.27 -33.30
N GLY A 265 -16.10 19.53 -33.06
CA GLY A 265 -17.43 19.92 -32.63
C GLY A 265 -18.47 19.85 -33.74
N GLU A 266 -19.74 19.98 -33.38
CA GLU A 266 -20.82 20.09 -34.36
C GLU A 266 -20.66 21.38 -35.19
N GLN A 267 -20.52 21.23 -36.51
CA GLN A 267 -20.43 22.37 -37.41
C GLN A 267 -21.71 23.21 -37.36
N GLN A 268 -21.58 24.49 -37.02
CA GLN A 268 -22.68 25.44 -37.10
C GLN A 268 -22.74 26.09 -38.48
N THR A 269 -23.95 26.26 -39.02
CA THR A 269 -24.19 26.99 -40.27
C THR A 269 -25.25 28.05 -40.04
N LEU A 270 -24.91 29.31 -40.28
CA LEU A 270 -25.81 30.45 -40.17
C LEU A 270 -25.94 31.16 -41.51
N THR A 271 -27.09 31.80 -41.71
CA THR A 271 -27.33 32.63 -42.89
C THR A 271 -27.75 34.03 -42.49
N TYR A 272 -27.37 35.01 -43.30
CA TYR A 272 -27.87 36.38 -43.23
C TYR A 272 -28.10 36.94 -44.63
N LEU A 273 -28.90 37.99 -44.72
CA LEU A 273 -29.24 38.68 -45.96
C LEU A 273 -28.69 40.11 -45.94
N VAL A 274 -28.13 40.56 -47.05
CA VAL A 274 -27.71 41.95 -47.25
C VAL A 274 -28.60 42.57 -48.33
N ARG A 275 -29.19 43.73 -48.04
CA ARG A 275 -30.09 44.46 -48.94
C ARG A 275 -29.81 45.96 -48.98
#